data_AF-A0A834CAC3-F1
#
_entry.id   AF-A0A834CAC3-F1
#
_cell.length_a   1.000
_cell.length_b   1.000
_cell.length_c   1.000
_cell.angle_alpha   90.00
_cell.angle_beta   90.00
_cell.angle_gamma   90.00
#
_symmetry.space_group_name_H-M   'P 1'
#
loop_
_entity.id
_entity.type
_entity.pdbx_description
1 polymer ?
#
loop_
_entity_poly.entity_id
_entity_poly.type
_entity_poly.pdbx_seq_one_letter_code
_entity_poly.pdbx_strand_id
1 'polypeptide(L)'
;MPLALYRYQPDSFTKAFTGPTNPLQNMRKCNKLRTLACRVIQDKFCGIINICVEALHDVMSEDPETGTSKDCMLMSHFEEPKLSDDEEPPTEQDKRKKLGLGAESKNLYPFLLPVIQLSTDVSQPPHVYLLEDGLELWLVTLENSPAVTPELLRIFQNMSALLELSSENLRTCFQIVNAYIYLSATEFLQNYGESLCQSFSDLLKDITNEGQVQVLKVVEIALKVSPILGAHMFQPLLPAVFRGIVDGERYPVVMSTYLGIMGRILLQNSSFFSSLLSKMASECGQEMDQLLGSVIEMWVDRMDNITQPERRKLSALALVSLLPSDNSVIQDKFCGIINICVEALHDVMSEDPETGTSKDCMLMSHFEEPKLSDDEEPPTEQDKRKKLLALEDPVHSVSLQHFVYEKLKAQQALMGDPGFGVLMETVDTVLVRQLQEFLQNL
;
A
#
# COMPACT_ATOMS: atom_id res chain seq x y z
N MET A 1 50.76 2.43 20.44
CA MET A 1 49.55 1.66 20.78
C MET A 1 48.54 1.81 19.66
N PRO A 2 48.41 0.81 18.77
CA PRO A 2 47.27 0.67 17.88
C PRO A 2 46.41 -0.55 18.24
N LEU A 3 45.11 -0.39 18.03
CA LEU A 3 44.02 -1.35 18.26
C LEU A 3 44.17 -2.61 17.39
N ALA A 4 43.88 -3.75 18.00
CA ALA A 4 43.99 -5.08 17.41
C ALA A 4 42.91 -5.36 16.35
N LEU A 5 43.37 -5.82 15.19
CA LEU A 5 42.60 -6.51 14.16
C LEU A 5 42.01 -7.82 14.72
N TYR A 6 40.69 -7.96 14.74
CA TYR A 6 40.06 -9.28 14.77
C TYR A 6 39.70 -9.68 13.33
N ARG A 7 40.43 -10.69 12.84
CA ARG A 7 40.16 -11.39 11.58
C ARG A 7 38.86 -12.17 11.71
N TYR A 8 37.97 -11.97 10.75
CA TYR A 8 36.84 -12.86 10.47
C TYR A 8 37.40 -14.19 9.93
N GLN A 9 37.19 -15.30 10.64
CA GLN A 9 37.43 -16.66 10.13
C GLN A 9 36.09 -17.25 9.68
N PRO A 10 35.88 -17.52 8.38
CA PRO A 10 34.71 -18.23 7.89
C PRO A 10 35.00 -19.73 7.90
N ASP A 11 34.80 -20.43 9.02
CA ASP A 11 35.06 -21.88 9.06
C ASP A 11 34.21 -22.68 10.07
N SER A 12 33.07 -22.14 10.53
CA SER A 12 32.18 -22.87 11.45
C SER A 12 31.01 -23.58 10.75
N PHE A 13 30.84 -23.43 9.44
CA PHE A 13 29.69 -23.97 8.69
C PHE A 13 29.88 -25.42 8.18
N THR A 14 31.06 -26.02 8.34
CA THR A 14 31.44 -27.24 7.59
C THR A 14 31.69 -28.49 8.46
N LYS A 15 31.24 -28.54 9.72
CA LYS A 15 31.48 -29.71 10.60
C LYS A 15 30.28 -30.30 11.35
N ALA A 16 29.04 -29.93 11.00
CA ALA A 16 27.85 -30.48 11.67
C ALA A 16 27.07 -31.53 10.86
N PHE A 17 27.52 -31.89 9.65
CA PHE A 17 26.77 -32.78 8.75
C PHE A 17 27.36 -34.19 8.68
N THR A 18 27.04 -35.04 9.66
CA THR A 18 26.96 -36.51 9.47
C THR A 18 26.12 -37.11 10.59
N GLY A 19 24.83 -37.35 10.34
CA GLY A 19 24.00 -38.14 11.24
C GLY A 19 22.59 -38.34 10.69
N PRO A 20 22.05 -39.57 10.64
CA PRO A 20 20.68 -39.81 10.20
C PRO A 20 19.70 -39.21 11.22
N THR A 21 18.86 -38.27 10.80
CA THR A 21 17.86 -37.64 11.66
C THR A 21 16.63 -38.54 11.78
N ASN A 22 16.22 -38.81 13.04
CA ASN A 22 15.15 -39.76 13.36
C ASN A 22 13.76 -39.13 13.13
N PRO A 23 12.82 -39.78 12.41
CA PRO A 23 11.47 -39.27 12.12
C PRO A 23 10.67 -38.84 13.37
N LEU A 24 10.87 -39.52 14.50
CA LEU A 24 10.21 -39.19 15.78
C LEU A 24 10.68 -37.85 16.37
N GLN A 25 11.89 -37.42 16.03
CA GLN A 25 12.49 -36.18 16.50
C GLN A 25 11.96 -34.97 15.72
N ASN A 26 11.71 -35.15 14.41
CA ASN A 26 11.04 -34.17 13.56
C ASN A 26 9.55 -34.01 13.95
N MET A 27 8.85 -35.11 14.25
CA MET A 27 7.46 -35.06 14.74
C MET A 27 7.32 -34.31 16.08
N ARG A 28 8.29 -34.46 17.00
CA ARG A 28 8.31 -33.72 18.28
C ARG A 28 8.59 -32.24 18.10
N LYS A 29 9.44 -31.86 17.14
CA LYS A 29 9.70 -30.46 16.77
C LYS A 29 8.47 -29.80 16.12
N CYS A 30 7.80 -30.50 15.19
CA CYS A 30 6.51 -30.10 14.64
C CYS A 30 5.46 -29.90 15.73
N ASN A 31 5.31 -30.86 16.65
CA ASN A 31 4.31 -30.76 17.73
C ASN A 31 4.63 -29.65 18.74
N LYS A 32 5.89 -29.28 18.98
CA LYS A 32 6.25 -28.13 19.83
C LYS A 32 6.05 -26.78 19.14
N LEU A 33 6.37 -26.66 17.83
CA LEU A 33 6.01 -25.48 17.01
C LEU A 33 4.49 -25.28 16.97
N ARG A 34 3.74 -26.38 16.91
CA ARG A 34 2.27 -26.41 17.03
C ARG A 34 1.78 -25.85 18.37
N THR A 35 2.52 -26.04 19.47
CA THR A 35 2.17 -25.51 20.80
C THR A 35 2.58 -24.04 21.00
N LEU A 36 3.57 -23.54 20.26
CA LEU A 36 4.07 -22.16 20.38
C LEU A 36 3.22 -21.14 19.59
N ALA A 37 2.50 -21.58 18.56
CA ALA A 37 1.56 -20.75 17.80
C ALA A 37 0.20 -20.67 18.53
N CYS A 38 -0.21 -19.47 18.96
CA CYS A 38 -1.52 -19.24 19.61
C CYS A 38 -2.70 -19.35 18.64
N ARG A 39 -3.86 -19.78 19.19
CA ARG A 39 -5.06 -20.39 18.55
C ARG A 39 -5.71 -19.74 17.33
N VAL A 40 -5.41 -18.49 16.98
CA VAL A 40 -6.04 -17.82 15.81
C VAL A 40 -5.11 -17.81 14.60
N ILE A 41 -3.82 -17.64 14.85
CA ILE A 41 -2.74 -17.86 13.87
C ILE A 41 -2.55 -19.36 13.64
N GLN A 42 -2.89 -20.18 14.64
CA GLN A 42 -2.75 -21.64 14.64
C GLN A 42 -3.53 -22.33 13.51
N ASP A 43 -4.73 -21.90 13.13
CA ASP A 43 -5.48 -22.63 12.09
C ASP A 43 -4.95 -22.34 10.68
N LYS A 44 -4.64 -21.08 10.36
CA LYS A 44 -4.05 -20.71 9.05
C LYS A 44 -2.59 -21.13 8.95
N PHE A 45 -1.73 -20.78 9.92
CA PHE A 45 -0.33 -21.19 9.89
C PHE A 45 -0.19 -22.69 10.10
N CYS A 46 -0.87 -23.37 11.02
CA CYS A 46 -0.69 -24.83 11.11
C CYS A 46 -1.31 -25.56 9.92
N GLY A 47 -2.40 -25.08 9.32
CA GLY A 47 -2.93 -25.63 8.07
C GLY A 47 -1.89 -25.53 6.95
N ILE A 48 -1.42 -24.32 6.66
CA ILE A 48 -0.42 -24.05 5.63
C ILE A 48 0.92 -24.72 5.93
N ILE A 49 1.38 -24.70 7.18
CA ILE A 49 2.62 -25.36 7.60
C ILE A 49 2.47 -26.87 7.48
N ASN A 50 1.34 -27.47 7.86
CA ASN A 50 1.14 -28.91 7.70
C ASN A 50 1.10 -29.27 6.22
N ILE A 51 0.42 -28.52 5.37
CA ILE A 51 0.40 -28.75 3.91
C ILE A 51 1.81 -28.59 3.34
N CYS A 52 2.54 -27.52 3.69
CA CYS A 52 3.92 -27.32 3.26
C CYS A 52 4.84 -28.44 3.75
N VAL A 53 4.68 -28.92 4.99
CA VAL A 53 5.49 -30.00 5.57
C VAL A 53 5.13 -31.36 4.97
N GLU A 54 3.85 -31.64 4.73
CA GLU A 54 3.36 -32.86 4.08
C GLU A 54 3.77 -32.91 2.61
N ALA A 55 3.59 -31.82 1.86
CA ALA A 55 4.06 -31.72 0.49
C ALA A 55 5.58 -31.75 0.38
N LEU A 56 6.32 -31.13 1.32
CA LEU A 56 7.76 -31.29 1.42
C LEU A 56 8.15 -32.74 1.67
N HIS A 57 7.44 -33.43 2.55
CA HIS A 57 7.67 -34.83 2.83
C HIS A 57 7.39 -35.71 1.60
N ASP A 58 6.30 -35.46 0.87
CA ASP A 58 5.90 -36.23 -0.31
C ASP A 58 6.81 -35.97 -1.52
N VAL A 59 7.15 -34.71 -1.81
CA VAL A 59 8.12 -34.35 -2.86
C VAL A 59 9.52 -34.88 -2.55
N MET A 60 9.88 -35.01 -1.27
CA MET A 60 11.13 -35.65 -0.85
C MET A 60 11.06 -37.19 -0.78
N SER A 61 9.87 -37.78 -0.90
CA SER A 61 9.66 -39.24 -0.88
C SER A 61 9.61 -39.86 -2.28
N GLU A 62 9.40 -39.06 -3.34
CA GLU A 62 9.47 -39.50 -4.74
C GLU A 62 10.89 -39.38 -5.32
N ASP A 63 11.82 -40.24 -4.90
CA ASP A 63 12.98 -40.61 -5.73
C ASP A 63 13.64 -41.93 -5.26
N PRO A 64 13.18 -43.11 -5.74
CA PRO A 64 13.84 -44.37 -5.43
C PRO A 64 15.06 -44.68 -6.33
N GLU A 65 15.27 -43.94 -7.42
CA GLU A 65 16.19 -44.37 -8.50
C GLU A 65 17.47 -43.54 -8.67
N THR A 66 17.59 -42.37 -8.04
CA THR A 66 18.87 -41.66 -7.96
C THR A 66 19.25 -41.46 -6.50
N GLY A 67 20.21 -42.26 -6.02
CA GLY A 67 20.68 -42.30 -4.63
C GLY A 67 21.40 -41.04 -4.15
N THR A 68 20.85 -39.85 -4.40
CA THR A 68 21.26 -38.58 -3.84
C THR A 68 20.16 -38.07 -2.92
N SER A 69 20.26 -38.43 -1.64
CA SER A 69 19.51 -37.81 -0.54
C SER A 69 19.72 -36.30 -0.59
N LYS A 70 18.72 -35.53 -1.02
CA LYS A 70 18.69 -34.09 -0.78
C LYS A 70 18.35 -33.89 0.69
N ASP A 71 19.37 -33.52 1.45
CA ASP A 71 19.40 -33.50 2.90
C ASP A 71 18.22 -32.76 3.55
N CYS A 72 17.69 -33.40 4.59
CA CYS A 72 16.72 -32.88 5.55
C CYS A 72 17.43 -31.85 6.46
N MET A 73 17.73 -30.65 5.96
CA MET A 73 18.45 -29.60 6.72
C MET A 73 17.55 -28.54 7.38
N LEU A 74 16.28 -28.40 6.96
CA LEU A 74 15.40 -27.33 7.46
C LEU A 74 14.97 -27.50 8.92
N MET A 75 14.89 -28.75 9.41
CA MET A 75 14.44 -29.05 10.77
C MET A 75 15.57 -29.17 11.81
N SER A 76 16.83 -29.23 11.38
CA SER A 76 17.97 -29.49 12.28
C SER A 76 18.50 -28.26 13.03
N HIS A 77 18.16 -27.04 12.59
CA HIS A 77 18.77 -25.79 13.09
C HIS A 77 17.96 -25.00 14.12
N PHE A 78 16.83 -25.53 14.62
CA PHE A 78 16.09 -24.88 15.70
C PHE A 78 16.77 -25.12 17.06
N GLU A 79 17.48 -24.12 17.58
CA GLU A 79 17.77 -24.03 19.02
C GLU A 79 16.53 -23.47 19.75
N GLU A 80 16.15 -24.12 20.85
CA GLU A 80 14.97 -23.77 21.65
C GLU A 80 15.10 -22.35 22.23
N PRO A 81 14.10 -21.46 22.08
CA PRO A 81 14.07 -20.22 22.84
C PRO A 81 13.78 -20.55 24.31
N LYS A 82 14.68 -20.15 25.22
CA LYS A 82 14.45 -20.24 26.67
C LYS A 82 13.47 -19.15 27.09
N LEU A 83 12.23 -19.52 27.41
CA LEU A 83 11.37 -18.66 28.23
C LEU A 83 11.93 -18.65 29.66
N SER A 84 12.06 -17.47 30.26
CA SER A 84 12.42 -17.31 31.67
C SER A 84 11.26 -17.72 32.57
N ASP A 85 11.50 -18.61 33.54
CA ASP A 85 10.50 -19.22 34.42
C ASP A 85 9.95 -18.31 35.56
N ASP A 86 10.21 -17.00 35.52
CA ASP A 86 10.00 -16.09 36.68
C ASP A 86 8.92 -14.98 36.48
N GLU A 87 7.83 -15.25 35.76
CA GLU A 87 6.65 -14.36 35.77
C GLU A 87 5.38 -15.10 36.22
N GLU A 88 4.64 -14.49 37.17
CA GLU A 88 3.33 -14.97 37.61
C GLU A 88 2.38 -15.21 36.42
N PRO A 89 1.50 -16.23 36.47
CA PRO A 89 0.64 -16.57 35.35
C PRO A 89 -0.30 -15.39 35.03
N PRO A 90 -0.22 -14.80 33.81
CA PRO A 90 -1.09 -13.69 33.45
C PRO A 90 -2.54 -14.15 33.43
N THR A 91 -3.43 -13.26 33.88
CA THR A 91 -4.88 -13.50 33.89
C THR A 91 -5.37 -13.78 32.47
N GLU A 92 -6.50 -14.48 32.33
CA GLU A 92 -7.07 -14.82 31.02
C GLU A 92 -7.39 -13.58 30.16
N GLN A 93 -7.53 -12.42 30.81
CA GLN A 93 -7.73 -11.10 30.23
C GLN A 93 -6.42 -10.49 29.65
N ASP A 94 -5.26 -10.75 30.27
CA ASP A 94 -3.94 -10.34 29.78
C ASP A 94 -3.44 -11.22 28.63
N LYS A 95 -3.82 -12.50 28.64
CA LYS A 95 -3.48 -13.46 27.56
C LYS A 95 -4.20 -13.16 26.25
N ARG A 96 -5.43 -12.64 26.31
CA ARG A 96 -6.25 -12.35 25.12
C ARG A 96 -5.96 -11.00 24.47
N LYS A 97 -5.48 -10.00 25.24
CA LYS A 97 -4.98 -8.73 24.66
C LYS A 97 -3.66 -8.86 23.89
N LYS A 98 -2.91 -9.95 24.08
CA LYS A 98 -1.64 -10.26 23.41
C LYS A 98 -1.76 -11.31 22.27
N LEU A 99 -2.97 -11.56 21.75
CA LEU A 99 -3.27 -12.75 20.94
C LEU A 99 -2.98 -12.63 19.42
N GLY A 100 -2.32 -11.57 18.97
CA GLY A 100 -1.63 -11.54 17.69
C GLY A 100 -0.13 -11.60 17.98
N LEU A 101 0.61 -12.52 17.36
CA LEU A 101 2.07 -12.63 17.57
C LEU A 101 2.77 -11.26 17.43
N GLY A 102 2.24 -10.36 16.58
CA GLY A 102 2.70 -8.97 16.51
C GLY A 102 4.21 -8.90 16.39
N ALA A 103 4.88 -8.17 17.30
CA ALA A 103 6.33 -8.08 17.32
C ALA A 103 7.09 -9.41 17.55
N GLU A 104 6.44 -10.42 18.14
CA GLU A 104 7.00 -11.75 18.41
C GLU A 104 6.98 -12.68 17.18
N SER A 105 6.36 -12.26 16.06
CA SER A 105 6.39 -13.01 14.79
C SER A 105 7.81 -13.30 14.29
N LYS A 106 8.77 -12.44 14.64
CA LYS A 106 10.20 -12.60 14.34
C LYS A 106 10.79 -13.92 14.83
N ASN A 107 10.26 -14.49 15.91
CA ASN A 107 10.73 -15.77 16.46
C ASN A 107 10.46 -16.95 15.51
N LEU A 108 9.53 -16.80 14.57
CA LEU A 108 9.16 -17.84 13.61
C LEU A 108 9.93 -17.71 12.28
N TYR A 109 10.60 -16.57 12.03
CA TYR A 109 11.29 -16.33 10.75
C TYR A 109 12.30 -17.41 10.35
N PRO A 110 13.11 -18.00 11.27
CA PRO A 110 14.04 -19.08 10.89
C PRO A 110 13.37 -20.28 10.24
N PHE A 111 12.06 -20.48 10.49
CA PHE A 111 11.26 -21.52 9.87
C PHE A 111 10.42 -21.00 8.70
N LEU A 112 9.76 -19.85 8.85
CA LEU A 112 8.82 -19.32 7.85
C LEU A 112 9.52 -18.90 6.55
N LEU A 113 10.62 -18.14 6.65
CA LEU A 113 11.26 -17.54 5.48
C LEU A 113 11.81 -18.60 4.50
N PRO A 114 12.45 -19.69 4.96
CA PRO A 114 12.86 -20.76 4.06
C PRO A 114 11.68 -21.49 3.39
N VAL A 115 10.57 -21.70 4.11
CA VAL A 115 9.37 -22.34 3.54
C VAL A 115 8.78 -21.46 2.44
N ILE A 116 8.62 -20.16 2.71
CA ILE A 116 8.14 -19.18 1.72
C ILE A 116 9.08 -19.16 0.51
N GLN A 117 10.40 -19.09 0.73
CA GLN A 117 11.37 -19.06 -0.37
C GLN A 117 11.24 -20.29 -1.27
N LEU A 118 11.03 -21.47 -0.69
CA LEU A 118 10.92 -22.71 -1.45
C LEU A 118 9.59 -22.83 -2.21
N SER A 119 8.48 -22.45 -1.59
CA SER A 119 7.15 -22.55 -2.20
C SER A 119 6.91 -21.49 -3.28
N THR A 120 7.63 -20.38 -3.23
CA THR A 120 7.48 -19.25 -4.17
C THR A 120 8.58 -19.15 -5.23
N ASP A 121 9.57 -20.05 -5.20
CA ASP A 121 10.61 -20.11 -6.23
C ASP A 121 10.14 -20.96 -7.42
N VAL A 122 9.75 -20.29 -8.51
CA VAL A 122 9.25 -20.93 -9.74
C VAL A 122 10.27 -21.85 -10.43
N SER A 123 11.56 -21.77 -10.05
CA SER A 123 12.59 -22.68 -10.56
C SER A 123 12.61 -24.03 -9.86
N GLN A 124 11.92 -24.17 -8.72
CA GLN A 124 11.92 -25.37 -7.89
C GLN A 124 10.64 -26.19 -8.10
N PRO A 125 10.69 -27.52 -8.28
CA PRO A 125 9.50 -28.36 -8.46
C PRO A 125 8.36 -28.16 -7.44
N PRO A 126 8.61 -27.92 -6.14
CA PRO A 126 7.56 -27.73 -5.15
C PRO A 126 6.58 -26.57 -5.43
N HIS A 127 6.98 -25.54 -6.21
CA HIS A 127 6.11 -24.37 -6.44
C HIS A 127 4.77 -24.76 -7.06
N VAL A 128 4.73 -25.81 -7.89
CA VAL A 128 3.51 -26.23 -8.61
C VAL A 128 2.37 -26.57 -7.64
N TYR A 129 2.69 -27.08 -6.45
CA TYR A 129 1.70 -27.52 -5.46
C TYR A 129 1.60 -26.59 -4.27
N LEU A 130 2.66 -25.83 -3.97
CA LEU A 130 2.77 -25.02 -2.76
C LEU A 130 2.63 -23.53 -2.99
N LEU A 131 2.50 -23.07 -4.23
CA LEU A 131 2.55 -21.64 -4.51
C LEU A 131 1.44 -20.86 -3.81
N GLU A 132 0.20 -21.31 -3.89
CA GLU A 132 -0.95 -20.60 -3.30
C GLU A 132 -0.78 -20.44 -1.78
N ASP A 133 -0.52 -21.55 -1.08
CA ASP A 133 -0.26 -21.58 0.36
C ASP A 133 1.00 -20.78 0.73
N GLY A 134 2.03 -20.83 -0.12
CA GLY A 134 3.28 -20.09 0.03
C GLY A 134 3.08 -18.58 -0.03
N LEU A 135 2.24 -18.11 -0.96
CA LEU A 135 1.89 -16.70 -1.10
C LEU A 135 1.03 -16.22 0.08
N GLU A 136 0.06 -17.02 0.55
CA GLU A 136 -0.72 -16.68 1.75
C GLU A 136 0.19 -16.61 2.98
N LEU A 137 1.09 -17.58 3.15
CA LEU A 137 2.08 -17.58 4.25
C LEU A 137 2.96 -16.33 4.20
N TRP A 138 3.40 -15.94 3.01
CA TRP A 138 4.21 -14.74 2.81
C TRP A 138 3.46 -13.48 3.19
N LEU A 139 2.23 -13.31 2.70
CA LEU A 139 1.40 -12.17 3.00
C LEU A 139 1.17 -12.03 4.50
N VAL A 140 0.70 -13.10 5.16
CA VAL A 140 0.42 -13.06 6.60
C VAL A 140 1.68 -12.81 7.42
N THR A 141 2.83 -13.35 6.98
CA THR A 141 4.13 -13.05 7.61
C THR A 141 4.44 -11.56 7.54
N LEU A 142 4.26 -10.91 6.39
CA LEU A 142 4.48 -9.47 6.24
C LEU A 142 3.51 -8.65 7.09
N GLU A 143 2.23 -9.01 7.11
CA GLU A 143 1.18 -8.30 7.84
C GLU A 143 1.43 -8.26 9.35
N ASN A 144 2.06 -9.31 9.87
CA ASN A 144 2.42 -9.44 11.28
C ASN A 144 3.86 -9.03 11.59
N SER A 145 4.67 -8.70 10.58
CA SER A 145 6.05 -8.30 10.79
C SER A 145 6.12 -6.90 11.41
N PRO A 146 6.89 -6.69 12.50
CA PRO A 146 7.02 -5.37 13.12
C PRO A 146 8.01 -4.45 12.39
N ALA A 147 8.93 -5.01 11.61
CA ALA A 147 9.88 -4.27 10.76
C ALA A 147 10.41 -5.20 9.66
N VAL A 148 10.90 -4.62 8.57
CA VAL A 148 11.62 -5.37 7.53
C VAL A 148 12.96 -5.91 8.06
N THR A 149 13.36 -7.08 7.59
CA THR A 149 14.71 -7.64 7.78
C THR A 149 15.34 -7.98 6.42
N PRO A 150 16.68 -8.07 6.31
CA PRO A 150 17.32 -8.41 5.04
C PRO A 150 16.85 -9.75 4.45
N GLU A 151 16.60 -10.75 5.30
CA GLU A 151 16.12 -12.07 4.88
C GLU A 151 14.70 -11.98 4.33
N LEU A 152 13.81 -11.26 5.00
CA LEU A 152 12.44 -11.03 4.55
C LEU A 152 12.41 -10.23 3.25
N LEU A 153 13.28 -9.22 3.13
CA LEU A 153 13.40 -8.41 1.92
C LEU A 153 13.94 -9.22 0.74
N ARG A 154 14.85 -10.17 0.96
CA ARG A 154 15.46 -11.00 -0.08
C ARG A 154 14.46 -11.91 -0.79
N ILE A 155 13.42 -12.39 -0.10
CA ILE A 155 12.38 -13.26 -0.68
C ILE A 155 11.70 -12.58 -1.88
N PHE A 156 11.60 -11.24 -1.85
CA PHE A 156 10.97 -10.48 -2.92
C PHE A 156 11.60 -10.69 -4.30
N GLN A 157 12.85 -11.15 -4.39
CA GLN A 157 13.49 -11.51 -5.66
C GLN A 157 12.68 -12.50 -6.51
N ASN A 158 11.82 -13.32 -5.88
CA ASN A 158 10.94 -14.27 -6.57
C ASN A 158 9.75 -13.56 -7.28
N MET A 159 9.39 -12.34 -6.87
CA MET A 159 8.14 -11.69 -7.25
C MET A 159 8.00 -11.41 -8.75
N SER A 160 9.07 -10.99 -9.44
CA SER A 160 8.98 -10.70 -10.88
C SER A 160 8.54 -11.93 -11.68
N ALA A 161 9.11 -13.10 -11.39
CA ALA A 161 8.72 -14.34 -12.06
C ALA A 161 7.28 -14.78 -11.71
N LEU A 162 6.84 -14.49 -10.48
CA LEU A 162 5.47 -14.78 -10.04
C LEU A 162 4.43 -13.90 -10.74
N LEU A 163 4.74 -12.62 -10.99
CA LEU A 163 3.87 -11.71 -11.73
C LEU A 163 3.71 -12.11 -13.21
N GLU A 164 4.70 -12.83 -13.77
CA GLU A 164 4.67 -13.33 -15.15
C GLU A 164 4.01 -14.71 -15.28
N LEU A 165 3.94 -15.49 -14.19
CA LEU A 165 3.56 -16.90 -14.24
C LEU A 165 2.07 -17.11 -14.58
N SER A 166 1.16 -16.55 -13.79
CA SER A 166 -0.29 -16.73 -13.98
C SER A 166 -1.09 -15.57 -13.40
N SER A 167 -2.27 -15.33 -14.00
CA SER A 167 -3.19 -14.29 -13.53
C SER A 167 -3.91 -14.65 -12.22
N GLU A 168 -3.95 -15.93 -11.86
CA GLU A 168 -4.70 -16.43 -10.70
C GLU A 168 -4.13 -15.89 -9.38
N ASN A 169 -2.80 -15.76 -9.30
CA ASN A 169 -2.09 -15.34 -8.10
C ASN A 169 -1.82 -13.83 -8.03
N LEU A 170 -2.10 -13.08 -9.10
CA LEU A 170 -1.76 -11.65 -9.20
C LEU A 170 -2.34 -10.83 -8.05
N ARG A 171 -3.57 -11.14 -7.63
CA ARG A 171 -4.22 -10.44 -6.51
C ARG A 171 -3.38 -10.56 -5.23
N THR A 172 -2.96 -11.77 -4.88
CA THR A 172 -2.14 -12.03 -3.69
C THR A 172 -0.75 -11.44 -3.84
N CYS A 173 -0.15 -11.52 -5.04
CA CYS A 173 1.13 -10.85 -5.35
C CYS A 173 1.05 -9.33 -5.11
N PHE A 174 -0.01 -8.66 -5.57
CA PHE A 174 -0.19 -7.22 -5.32
C PHE A 174 -0.41 -6.90 -3.84
N GLN A 175 -1.09 -7.77 -3.10
CA GLN A 175 -1.22 -7.63 -1.64
C GLN A 175 0.13 -7.74 -0.94
N ILE A 176 0.99 -8.69 -1.35
CA ILE A 176 2.35 -8.84 -0.85
C ILE A 176 3.19 -7.60 -1.16
N VAL A 177 3.14 -7.10 -2.39
CA VAL A 177 3.83 -5.85 -2.79
C VAL A 177 3.37 -4.68 -1.91
N ASN A 178 2.06 -4.51 -1.72
CA ASN A 178 1.53 -3.48 -0.83
C ASN A 178 2.01 -3.66 0.61
N ALA A 179 2.08 -4.90 1.10
CA ALA A 179 2.56 -5.19 2.45
C ALA A 179 4.04 -4.79 2.63
N TYR A 180 4.89 -5.01 1.63
CA TYR A 180 6.27 -4.48 1.65
C TYR A 180 6.32 -2.95 1.63
N ILE A 181 5.49 -2.29 0.81
CA ILE A 181 5.42 -0.83 0.74
C ILE A 181 5.00 -0.26 2.11
N TYR A 182 3.99 -0.84 2.76
CA TYR A 182 3.59 -0.43 4.11
C TYR A 182 4.68 -0.72 5.16
N LEU A 183 5.38 -1.85 5.04
CA LEU A 183 6.38 -2.28 6.02
C LEU A 183 7.64 -1.41 5.99
N SER A 184 8.15 -1.09 4.80
CA SER A 184 9.33 -0.23 4.62
C SER A 184 9.42 0.27 3.17
N ALA A 185 8.63 1.28 2.80
CA ALA A 185 8.61 1.82 1.44
C ALA A 185 10.00 2.24 0.95
N THR A 186 10.80 2.93 1.76
CA THR A 186 12.11 3.44 1.34
C THR A 186 13.06 2.31 0.97
N GLU A 187 13.26 1.35 1.88
CA GLU A 187 14.20 0.25 1.65
C GLU A 187 13.69 -0.67 0.54
N PHE A 188 12.40 -0.98 0.53
CA PHE A 188 11.80 -1.83 -0.48
C PHE A 188 11.90 -1.23 -1.89
N LEU A 189 11.44 0.00 -2.08
CA LEU A 189 11.39 0.65 -3.39
C LEU A 189 12.80 0.95 -3.93
N GLN A 190 13.78 1.26 -3.08
CA GLN A 190 15.16 1.45 -3.51
C GLN A 190 15.81 0.16 -4.02
N ASN A 191 15.41 -1.01 -3.50
CA ASN A 191 15.97 -2.30 -3.91
C ASN A 191 15.22 -2.92 -5.10
N TYR A 192 13.90 -2.76 -5.17
CA TYR A 192 13.06 -3.50 -6.14
C TYR A 192 12.08 -2.63 -6.94
N GLY A 193 12.06 -1.31 -6.72
CA GLY A 193 11.11 -0.41 -7.40
C GLY A 193 11.27 -0.42 -8.91
N GLU A 194 12.50 -0.47 -9.42
CA GLU A 194 12.78 -0.49 -10.86
C GLU A 194 12.28 -1.78 -11.53
N SER A 195 12.63 -2.96 -10.99
CA SER A 195 12.19 -4.25 -11.53
C SER A 195 10.67 -4.43 -11.42
N LEU A 196 10.07 -3.93 -10.33
CA LEU A 196 8.63 -3.94 -10.14
C LEU A 196 7.92 -3.02 -11.15
N CYS A 197 8.45 -1.82 -11.39
CA CYS A 197 7.91 -0.90 -12.38
C CYS A 197 8.00 -1.48 -13.81
N GLN A 198 9.09 -2.16 -14.13
CA GLN A 198 9.22 -2.89 -15.41
C GLN A 198 8.16 -3.99 -15.51
N SER A 199 8.01 -4.82 -14.47
CA SER A 199 7.00 -5.90 -14.43
C SER A 199 5.58 -5.35 -14.62
N PHE A 200 5.26 -4.21 -13.97
CA PHE A 200 3.97 -3.53 -14.15
C PHE A 200 3.79 -2.96 -15.55
N SER A 201 4.85 -2.41 -16.15
CA SER A 201 4.82 -1.87 -17.51
C SER A 201 4.53 -2.97 -18.53
N ASP A 202 5.08 -4.16 -18.33
CA ASP A 202 4.82 -5.31 -19.19
C ASP A 202 3.42 -5.88 -18.98
N LEU A 203 2.99 -6.01 -17.72
CA LEU A 203 1.64 -6.49 -17.39
C LEU A 203 0.54 -5.58 -17.95
N LEU A 204 0.73 -4.27 -17.91
CA LEU A 204 -0.26 -3.29 -18.39
C LEU A 204 -0.50 -3.32 -19.91
N LYS A 205 0.33 -4.02 -20.70
CA LYS A 205 0.15 -4.13 -22.16
C LYS A 205 -1.04 -5.01 -22.54
N ASP A 206 -1.27 -6.09 -21.81
CA ASP A 206 -2.21 -7.15 -22.20
C ASP A 206 -3.21 -7.55 -21.09
N ILE A 207 -3.23 -6.84 -19.97
CA ILE A 207 -4.16 -7.12 -18.86
C ILE A 207 -5.55 -6.50 -19.07
N THR A 208 -6.56 -7.09 -18.44
CA THR A 208 -7.91 -6.52 -18.39
C THR A 208 -7.94 -5.18 -17.64
N ASN A 209 -8.96 -4.37 -17.88
CA ASN A 209 -9.17 -3.11 -17.16
C ASN A 209 -9.23 -3.30 -15.63
N GLU A 210 -9.78 -4.42 -15.16
CA GLU A 210 -9.78 -4.74 -13.73
C GLU A 210 -8.35 -4.92 -13.21
N GLY A 211 -7.53 -5.70 -13.93
CA GLY A 211 -6.14 -5.91 -13.55
C GLY A 211 -5.30 -4.63 -13.66
N GLN A 212 -5.55 -3.79 -14.65
CA GLN A 212 -4.98 -2.45 -14.73
C GLN A 212 -5.28 -1.62 -13.48
N VAL A 213 -6.53 -1.61 -13.03
CA VAL A 213 -6.92 -0.92 -11.79
C VAL A 213 -6.17 -1.49 -10.58
N GLN A 214 -5.97 -2.82 -10.51
CA GLN A 214 -5.21 -3.43 -9.40
C GLN A 214 -3.73 -3.00 -9.41
N VAL A 215 -3.07 -3.02 -10.58
CA VAL A 215 -1.69 -2.55 -10.73
C VAL A 215 -1.56 -1.09 -10.30
N LEU A 216 -2.44 -0.24 -10.80
CA LEU A 216 -2.41 1.20 -10.53
C LEU A 216 -2.77 1.54 -9.08
N LYS A 217 -3.58 0.72 -8.40
CA LYS A 217 -3.79 0.85 -6.95
C LYS A 217 -2.51 0.61 -6.14
N VAL A 218 -1.64 -0.31 -6.57
CA VAL A 218 -0.31 -0.49 -5.94
C VAL A 218 0.54 0.76 -6.11
N VAL A 219 0.54 1.36 -7.31
CA VAL A 219 1.22 2.64 -7.59
C VAL A 219 0.66 3.76 -6.71
N GLU A 220 -0.66 3.85 -6.60
CA GLU A 220 -1.33 4.84 -5.74
C GLU A 220 -0.95 4.66 -4.26
N ILE A 221 -0.82 3.42 -3.76
CA ILE A 221 -0.35 3.13 -2.40
C ILE A 221 1.10 3.58 -2.21
N ALA A 222 1.98 3.34 -3.19
CA ALA A 222 3.36 3.83 -3.14
C ALA A 222 3.42 5.36 -3.08
N LEU A 223 2.58 6.06 -3.84
CA LEU A 223 2.45 7.52 -3.79
C LEU A 223 1.91 8.01 -2.45
N LYS A 224 0.97 7.28 -1.84
CA LYS A 224 0.42 7.63 -0.52
C LYS A 224 1.47 7.46 0.59
N VAL A 225 2.23 6.36 0.57
CA VAL A 225 3.24 6.06 1.61
C VAL A 225 4.51 6.90 1.43
N SER A 226 4.94 7.15 0.20
CA SER A 226 6.13 7.95 -0.09
C SER A 226 5.93 8.79 -1.37
N PRO A 227 5.33 9.99 -1.27
CA PRO A 227 4.95 10.79 -2.45
C PRO A 227 6.10 11.13 -3.40
N ILE A 228 7.31 11.31 -2.86
CA ILE A 228 8.51 11.65 -3.66
C ILE A 228 9.10 10.37 -4.27
N LEU A 229 9.41 9.37 -3.45
CA LEU A 229 10.06 8.15 -3.92
C LEU A 229 9.12 7.33 -4.82
N GLY A 230 7.85 7.17 -4.44
CA GLY A 230 6.85 6.46 -5.24
C GLY A 230 6.67 7.09 -6.62
N ALA A 231 6.59 8.43 -6.71
CA ALA A 231 6.47 9.12 -7.99
C ALA A 231 7.71 8.91 -8.86
N HIS A 232 8.90 8.95 -8.27
CA HIS A 232 10.15 8.71 -9.00
C HIS A 232 10.26 7.27 -9.50
N MET A 233 9.96 6.28 -8.66
CA MET A 233 10.09 4.85 -8.99
C MET A 233 9.11 4.42 -10.07
N PHE A 234 7.87 4.91 -10.02
CA PHE A 234 6.82 4.56 -10.99
C PHE A 234 6.66 5.57 -12.11
N GLN A 235 7.58 6.54 -12.25
CA GLN A 235 7.58 7.54 -13.31
C GLN A 235 7.36 6.97 -14.73
N PRO A 236 7.91 5.81 -15.12
CA PRO A 236 7.66 5.23 -16.44
C PRO A 236 6.19 4.96 -16.76
N LEU A 237 5.34 4.71 -15.75
CA LEU A 237 3.91 4.41 -15.92
C LEU A 237 3.04 5.66 -16.07
N LEU A 238 3.50 6.79 -15.50
CA LEU A 238 2.68 8.00 -15.36
C LEU A 238 2.31 8.69 -16.67
N PRO A 239 3.15 8.70 -17.73
CA PRO A 239 2.74 9.20 -19.04
C PRO A 239 1.52 8.48 -19.64
N ALA A 240 1.40 7.16 -19.42
CA ALA A 240 0.25 6.41 -19.90
C ALA A 240 -1.03 6.77 -19.12
N VAL A 241 -0.92 6.92 -17.79
CA VAL A 241 -2.00 7.42 -16.92
C VAL A 241 -2.45 8.81 -17.37
N PHE A 242 -1.51 9.71 -17.61
CA PHE A 242 -1.79 11.09 -18.05
C PHE A 242 -2.50 11.11 -19.41
N ARG A 243 -1.99 10.35 -20.40
CA ARG A 243 -2.66 10.23 -21.72
C ARG A 243 -4.06 9.65 -21.58
N GLY A 244 -4.24 8.63 -20.75
CA GLY A 244 -5.57 8.06 -20.48
C GLY A 244 -6.58 9.10 -20.00
N ILE A 245 -6.15 10.11 -19.23
CA ILE A 245 -7.02 11.22 -18.82
C ILE A 245 -7.34 12.13 -20.01
N VAL A 246 -6.32 12.60 -20.72
CA VAL A 246 -6.47 13.54 -21.84
C VAL A 246 -7.27 12.94 -22.99
N ASP A 247 -7.04 11.67 -23.31
CA ASP A 247 -7.72 10.94 -24.38
C ASP A 247 -9.15 10.53 -23.98
N GLY A 248 -9.52 10.71 -22.71
CA GLY A 248 -10.86 10.41 -22.21
C GLY A 248 -11.12 8.91 -22.05
N GLU A 249 -10.38 8.28 -21.14
CA GLU A 249 -10.58 6.87 -20.74
C GLU A 249 -12.05 6.53 -20.58
N ARG A 250 -12.46 5.46 -21.27
CA ARG A 250 -13.87 5.07 -21.44
C ARG A 250 -14.39 4.26 -20.26
N TYR A 251 -13.50 3.56 -19.56
CA TYR A 251 -13.88 2.74 -18.42
C TYR A 251 -13.88 3.60 -17.14
N PRO A 252 -15.04 3.88 -16.50
CA PRO A 252 -15.13 4.83 -15.39
C PRO A 252 -14.19 4.52 -14.22
N VAL A 253 -14.05 3.24 -13.89
CA VAL A 253 -13.18 2.79 -12.78
C VAL A 253 -11.70 3.03 -13.09
N VAL A 254 -11.28 2.85 -14.35
CA VAL A 254 -9.91 3.14 -14.79
C VAL A 254 -9.67 4.65 -14.76
N MET A 255 -10.59 5.43 -15.31
CA MET A 255 -10.52 6.90 -15.28
C MET A 255 -10.44 7.44 -13.85
N SER A 256 -11.28 6.95 -12.94
CA SER A 256 -11.24 7.30 -11.51
C SER A 256 -9.90 6.95 -10.84
N THR A 257 -9.27 5.85 -11.28
CA THR A 257 -7.94 5.45 -10.79
C THR A 257 -6.86 6.39 -11.33
N TYR A 258 -6.92 6.76 -12.61
CA TYR A 258 -6.01 7.74 -13.20
C TYR A 258 -6.08 9.11 -12.51
N LEU A 259 -7.30 9.63 -12.32
CA LEU A 259 -7.53 10.90 -11.62
C LEU A 259 -7.05 10.82 -10.16
N GLY A 260 -7.24 9.70 -9.47
CA GLY A 260 -6.70 9.46 -8.14
C GLY A 260 -5.17 9.58 -8.08
N ILE A 261 -4.46 8.90 -8.99
CA ILE A 261 -3.00 8.97 -9.11
C ILE A 261 -2.53 10.40 -9.38
N MET A 262 -3.14 11.07 -10.36
CA MET A 262 -2.77 12.45 -10.67
C MET A 262 -3.09 13.40 -9.52
N GLY A 263 -4.17 13.15 -8.77
CA GLY A 263 -4.57 13.94 -7.61
C GLY A 263 -3.55 13.85 -6.48
N ARG A 264 -3.04 12.65 -6.22
CA ARG A 264 -1.93 12.42 -5.27
C ARG A 264 -0.67 13.16 -5.68
N ILE A 265 -0.28 13.05 -6.96
CA ILE A 265 0.92 13.71 -7.47
C ILE A 265 0.79 15.23 -7.39
N LEU A 266 -0.34 15.79 -7.83
CA LEU A 266 -0.58 17.24 -7.78
C LEU A 266 -0.56 17.76 -6.34
N LEU A 267 -1.29 17.11 -5.43
CA LEU A 267 -1.47 17.58 -4.06
C LEU A 267 -0.22 17.40 -3.20
N GLN A 268 0.52 16.29 -3.36
CA GLN A 268 1.61 15.91 -2.45
C GLN A 268 3.01 16.06 -3.07
N ASN A 269 3.12 16.25 -4.39
CA ASN A 269 4.39 16.41 -5.10
C ASN A 269 4.26 17.33 -6.34
N SER A 270 3.83 18.57 -6.12
CA SER A 270 3.57 19.55 -7.19
C SER A 270 4.77 19.84 -8.11
N SER A 271 6.00 19.72 -7.59
CA SER A 271 7.23 19.87 -8.38
C SER A 271 7.38 18.76 -9.45
N PHE A 272 7.06 17.52 -9.07
CA PHE A 272 7.03 16.40 -9.99
C PHE A 272 5.86 16.52 -10.96
N PHE A 273 4.66 16.93 -10.48
CA PHE A 273 3.51 17.19 -11.35
C PHE A 273 3.87 18.17 -12.47
N SER A 274 4.51 19.29 -12.13
CA SER A 274 4.92 20.32 -13.10
C SER A 274 5.92 19.78 -14.12
N SER A 275 6.86 18.94 -13.67
CA SER A 275 7.85 18.29 -14.54
C SER A 275 7.20 17.29 -15.50
N LEU A 276 6.24 16.49 -15.01
CA LEU A 276 5.46 15.57 -15.82
C LEU A 276 4.60 16.31 -16.84
N LEU A 277 3.89 17.36 -16.41
CA LEU A 277 3.07 18.20 -17.28
C LEU A 277 3.91 18.84 -18.39
N SER A 278 5.09 19.39 -18.07
CA SER A 278 6.02 19.95 -19.05
C SER A 278 6.48 18.91 -20.08
N LYS A 279 6.81 17.69 -19.61
CA LYS A 279 7.15 16.58 -20.51
C LYS A 279 5.98 16.22 -21.44
N MET A 280 4.77 16.07 -20.89
CA MET A 280 3.58 15.72 -21.66
C MET A 280 3.20 16.82 -22.66
N ALA A 281 3.32 18.10 -22.27
CA ALA A 281 3.10 19.24 -23.16
C ALA A 281 4.05 19.22 -24.36
N SER A 282 5.34 18.92 -24.12
CA SER A 282 6.31 18.72 -25.20
C SER A 282 5.99 17.53 -26.09
N GLU A 283 5.49 16.41 -25.56
CA GLU A 283 5.08 15.24 -26.34
C GLU A 283 3.83 15.52 -27.20
N CYS A 284 2.88 16.28 -26.66
CA CYS A 284 1.64 16.67 -27.35
C CYS A 284 1.82 17.86 -28.31
N GLY A 285 2.95 18.56 -28.27
CA GLY A 285 3.17 19.78 -29.06
C GLY A 285 2.25 20.93 -28.65
N GLN A 286 1.90 21.01 -27.37
CA GLN A 286 1.00 22.02 -26.80
C GLN A 286 1.71 22.85 -25.73
N GLU A 287 1.21 24.06 -25.47
CA GLU A 287 1.67 24.86 -24.33
C GLU A 287 1.26 24.18 -23.02
N MET A 288 2.13 24.28 -22.01
CA MET A 288 1.95 23.63 -20.71
C MET A 288 0.61 24.00 -20.06
N ASP A 289 0.27 25.29 -20.09
CA ASP A 289 -0.96 25.81 -19.49
C ASP A 289 -2.21 25.32 -20.23
N GLN A 290 -2.15 25.23 -21.56
CA GLN A 290 -3.27 24.71 -22.35
C GLN A 290 -3.54 23.24 -22.02
N LEU A 291 -2.48 22.44 -21.91
CA LEU A 291 -2.60 21.04 -21.51
C LEU A 291 -3.15 20.91 -20.09
N LEU A 292 -2.71 21.76 -19.15
CA LEU A 292 -3.29 21.81 -17.81
C LEU A 292 -4.78 22.12 -17.84
N GLY A 293 -5.19 23.10 -18.65
CA GLY A 293 -6.59 23.44 -18.87
C GLY A 293 -7.41 22.25 -19.36
N SER A 294 -6.90 21.50 -20.33
CA SER A 294 -7.54 20.28 -20.84
C SER A 294 -7.64 19.17 -19.78
N VAL A 295 -6.60 19.01 -18.94
CA VAL A 295 -6.64 18.05 -17.84
C VAL A 295 -7.70 18.44 -16.80
N ILE A 296 -7.78 19.73 -16.41
CA ILE A 296 -8.80 20.21 -15.47
C ILE A 296 -10.21 20.01 -16.05
N GLU A 297 -10.41 20.34 -17.33
CA GLU A 297 -11.68 20.12 -18.03
C GLU A 297 -12.08 18.65 -18.04
N MET A 298 -11.17 17.76 -18.40
CA MET A 298 -11.41 16.31 -18.35
C MET A 298 -11.69 15.81 -16.92
N TRP A 299 -11.06 16.42 -15.91
CA TRP A 299 -11.33 16.11 -14.51
C TRP A 299 -12.76 16.47 -14.12
N VAL A 300 -13.21 17.67 -14.51
CA VAL A 300 -14.56 18.18 -14.24
C VAL A 300 -15.60 17.31 -14.97
N ASP A 301 -15.39 17.03 -16.25
CA ASP A 301 -16.27 16.23 -17.11
C ASP A 301 -16.40 14.77 -16.69
N ARG A 302 -15.52 14.27 -15.82
CA ARG A 302 -15.44 12.87 -15.40
C ARG A 302 -15.55 12.69 -13.90
N MET A 303 -15.91 13.76 -13.16
CA MET A 303 -16.12 13.69 -11.72
C MET A 303 -17.17 12.64 -11.33
N ASP A 304 -18.23 12.48 -12.12
CA ASP A 304 -19.28 11.47 -11.92
C ASP A 304 -18.77 10.01 -11.96
N ASN A 305 -17.61 9.75 -12.57
CA ASN A 305 -17.00 8.42 -12.54
C ASN A 305 -16.43 8.07 -11.15
N ILE A 306 -16.25 9.08 -10.29
CA ILE A 306 -15.71 8.92 -8.95
C ILE A 306 -16.89 8.82 -7.97
N THR A 307 -17.13 7.60 -7.46
CA THR A 307 -18.25 7.32 -6.54
C THR A 307 -17.85 7.31 -5.07
N GLN A 308 -16.55 7.22 -4.75
CA GLN A 308 -16.04 7.16 -3.38
C GLN A 308 -15.81 8.58 -2.84
N PRO A 309 -16.44 8.99 -1.72
CA PRO A 309 -16.29 10.33 -1.14
C PRO A 309 -14.82 10.72 -0.89
N GLU A 310 -13.98 9.78 -0.45
CA GLU A 310 -12.55 9.98 -0.22
C GLU A 310 -11.81 10.42 -1.50
N ARG A 311 -12.16 9.80 -2.64
CA ARG A 311 -11.56 10.12 -3.94
C ARG A 311 -12.09 11.44 -4.51
N ARG A 312 -13.36 11.75 -4.24
CA ARG A 312 -13.98 13.03 -4.61
C ARG A 312 -13.34 14.17 -3.81
N LYS A 313 -13.16 13.99 -2.50
CA LYS A 313 -12.39 14.89 -1.63
C LYS A 313 -10.95 15.07 -2.09
N LEU A 314 -10.25 13.98 -2.44
CA LEU A 314 -8.90 14.07 -3.02
C LEU A 314 -8.85 14.94 -4.28
N SER A 315 -9.82 14.76 -5.19
CA SER A 315 -9.91 15.56 -6.42
C SER A 315 -10.15 17.04 -6.11
N ALA A 316 -11.06 17.35 -5.19
CA ALA A 316 -11.32 18.72 -4.76
C ALA A 316 -10.09 19.36 -4.10
N LEU A 317 -9.43 18.66 -3.17
CA LEU A 317 -8.18 19.14 -2.55
C LEU A 317 -7.09 19.39 -3.60
N ALA A 318 -6.91 18.46 -4.54
CA ALA A 318 -5.90 18.58 -5.59
C ALA A 318 -6.18 19.77 -6.52
N LEU A 319 -7.40 19.91 -7.05
CA LEU A 319 -7.74 21.00 -7.97
C LEU A 319 -7.72 22.37 -7.29
N VAL A 320 -8.28 22.49 -6.07
CA VAL A 320 -8.25 23.76 -5.34
C VAL A 320 -6.84 24.12 -4.86
N SER A 321 -5.92 23.15 -4.77
CA SER A 321 -4.52 23.44 -4.44
C SER A 321 -3.79 24.26 -5.52
N LEU A 322 -4.31 24.29 -6.75
CA LEU A 322 -3.84 25.15 -7.84
C LEU A 322 -4.09 26.64 -7.56
N LEU A 323 -4.96 26.96 -6.60
CA LEU A 323 -5.16 28.32 -6.10
C LEU A 323 -4.18 28.63 -4.94
N PRO A 324 -3.78 29.88 -4.72
CA PRO A 324 -4.06 31.02 -5.59
C PRO A 324 -3.24 30.99 -6.89
N SER A 325 -3.78 31.53 -7.99
CA SER A 325 -3.11 31.61 -9.29
C SER A 325 -3.48 32.87 -10.09
N ASP A 326 -2.49 33.48 -10.72
CA ASP A 326 -2.61 34.53 -11.74
C ASP A 326 -2.62 33.97 -13.18
N ASN A 327 -2.52 32.64 -13.33
CA ASN A 327 -2.56 31.97 -14.63
C ASN A 327 -3.97 32.07 -15.25
N SER A 328 -4.06 32.62 -16.46
CA SER A 328 -5.34 32.82 -17.14
C SER A 328 -6.09 31.52 -17.41
N VAL A 329 -5.39 30.41 -17.70
CA VAL A 329 -6.05 29.12 -17.95
C VAL A 329 -6.65 28.55 -16.66
N ILE A 330 -5.97 28.68 -15.52
CA ILE A 330 -6.53 28.26 -14.23
C ILE A 330 -7.73 29.14 -13.87
N GLN A 331 -7.66 30.45 -14.15
CA GLN A 331 -8.78 31.38 -13.96
C GLN A 331 -9.98 31.06 -14.86
N ASP A 332 -9.75 30.73 -16.13
CA ASP A 332 -10.79 30.30 -17.07
C ASP A 332 -11.47 29.00 -16.61
N LYS A 333 -10.75 28.14 -15.89
CA LYS A 333 -11.27 26.89 -15.31
C LYS A 333 -11.77 27.03 -13.86
N PHE A 334 -11.80 28.25 -13.31
CA PHE A 334 -12.17 28.50 -11.91
C PHE A 334 -13.56 27.94 -11.57
N CYS A 335 -14.58 28.18 -12.41
CA CYS A 335 -15.92 27.67 -12.15
C CYS A 335 -16.00 26.14 -12.03
N GLY A 336 -15.24 25.42 -12.86
CA GLY A 336 -15.11 23.97 -12.79
C GLY A 336 -14.48 23.51 -11.47
N ILE A 337 -13.39 24.17 -11.05
CA ILE A 337 -12.73 23.87 -9.76
C ILE A 337 -13.73 24.05 -8.60
N ILE A 338 -14.48 25.16 -8.59
CA ILE A 338 -15.47 25.44 -7.54
C ILE A 338 -16.61 24.43 -7.55
N ASN A 339 -17.11 24.03 -8.71
CA ASN A 339 -18.14 23.01 -8.82
C ASN A 339 -17.70 21.69 -8.16
N ILE A 340 -16.47 21.24 -8.45
CA ILE A 340 -15.90 20.04 -7.82
C ILE A 340 -15.77 20.19 -6.30
N CYS A 341 -15.36 21.36 -5.82
CA CYS A 341 -15.31 21.63 -4.38
C CYS A 341 -16.68 21.54 -3.72
N VAL A 342 -17.71 22.17 -4.30
CA VAL A 342 -19.08 22.16 -3.76
C VAL A 342 -19.68 20.76 -3.77
N GLU A 343 -19.52 20.02 -4.86
CA GLU A 343 -19.97 18.63 -4.93
C GLU A 343 -19.29 17.77 -3.85
N ALA A 344 -17.95 17.84 -3.74
CA ALA A 344 -17.22 17.08 -2.74
C ALA A 344 -17.57 17.50 -1.30
N LEU A 345 -17.88 18.78 -1.05
CA LEU A 345 -18.38 19.25 0.25
C LEU A 345 -19.73 18.61 0.58
N HIS A 346 -20.64 18.49 -0.38
CA HIS A 346 -21.91 17.78 -0.15
C HIS A 346 -21.72 16.30 0.17
N ASP A 347 -20.67 15.66 -0.37
CA ASP A 347 -20.40 14.24 -0.11
C ASP A 347 -19.78 13.99 1.28
N VAL A 348 -19.01 14.94 1.81
CA VAL A 348 -18.22 14.73 3.04
C VAL A 348 -18.71 15.52 4.25
N MET A 349 -19.48 16.60 4.06
CA MET A 349 -19.97 17.38 5.18
C MET A 349 -21.26 16.76 5.72
N SER A 350 -21.26 16.47 7.02
CA SER A 350 -22.42 15.97 7.77
C SER A 350 -22.71 16.87 8.96
N GLU A 351 -23.98 17.11 9.26
CA GLU A 351 -24.39 17.81 10.48
C GLU A 351 -24.40 16.84 11.66
N ASP A 352 -23.73 17.23 12.74
CA ASP A 352 -23.82 16.55 14.02
C ASP A 352 -25.22 16.81 14.63
N PRO A 353 -26.04 15.76 14.87
CA PRO A 353 -27.39 15.92 15.40
C PRO A 353 -27.44 16.51 16.81
N GLU A 354 -26.38 16.35 17.60
CA GLU A 354 -26.33 16.77 19.00
C GLU A 354 -25.86 18.22 19.15
N THR A 355 -24.85 18.61 18.38
CA THR A 355 -24.27 19.97 18.46
C THR A 355 -24.79 20.90 17.37
N GLY A 356 -25.44 20.37 16.33
CA GLY A 356 -25.83 21.12 15.13
C GLY A 356 -24.63 21.60 14.30
N THR A 357 -23.41 21.15 14.61
CA THR A 357 -22.19 21.59 13.91
C THR A 357 -21.97 20.77 12.67
N SER A 358 -21.71 21.42 11.53
CA SER A 358 -21.28 20.74 10.31
C SER A 358 -19.83 20.28 10.44
N LYS A 359 -19.55 18.99 10.19
CA LYS A 359 -18.21 18.41 10.23
C LYS A 359 -17.91 17.63 8.95
N ASP A 360 -16.65 17.69 8.52
CA ASP A 360 -16.10 16.82 7.49
C ASP A 360 -15.95 15.41 8.07
N CYS A 361 -16.78 14.47 7.61
CA CYS A 361 -16.85 13.11 8.14
C CYS A 361 -15.68 12.21 7.70
N MET A 362 -14.86 12.67 6.75
CA MET A 362 -13.65 11.95 6.32
C MET A 362 -12.47 12.21 7.27
N LEU A 363 -12.56 13.20 8.16
CA LEU A 363 -11.51 13.52 9.11
C LEU A 363 -11.38 12.43 10.18
N MET A 364 -10.16 11.92 10.33
CA MET A 364 -9.85 10.96 11.37
C MET A 364 -9.29 11.67 12.60
N SER A 365 -9.87 11.41 13.77
CA SER A 365 -9.31 11.90 15.03
C SER A 365 -8.27 10.92 15.57
N HIS A 366 -7.20 11.44 16.19
CA HIS A 366 -6.18 10.60 16.82
C HIS A 366 -6.70 9.76 18.01
N PHE A 367 -7.90 10.06 18.52
CA PHE A 367 -8.41 9.56 19.79
C PHE A 367 -9.46 8.44 19.67
N GLU A 368 -9.89 8.09 18.45
CA GLU A 368 -10.78 6.95 18.26
C GLU A 368 -9.95 5.66 18.16
N GLU A 369 -9.67 5.06 19.33
CA GLU A 369 -9.35 3.64 19.38
C GLU A 369 -10.64 2.85 19.16
N PRO A 370 -10.72 1.99 18.12
CA PRO A 370 -11.87 1.12 17.95
C PRO A 370 -12.00 0.25 19.21
N LYS A 371 -13.17 0.28 19.83
CA LYS A 371 -13.51 -0.64 20.91
C LYS A 371 -13.69 -2.02 20.27
N LEU A 372 -12.61 -2.81 20.23
CA LEU A 372 -12.68 -4.19 19.80
C LEU A 372 -13.71 -4.92 20.66
N SER A 373 -14.67 -5.58 20.01
CA SER A 373 -15.57 -6.50 20.71
C SER A 373 -14.79 -7.76 21.12
N ASP A 374 -15.30 -8.52 22.10
CA ASP A 374 -14.62 -9.73 22.60
C ASP A 374 -14.42 -10.82 21.51
N ASP A 375 -15.13 -10.71 20.39
CA ASP A 375 -15.09 -11.65 19.25
C ASP A 375 -14.24 -11.15 18.07
N GLU A 376 -13.69 -9.92 18.10
CA GLU A 376 -12.87 -9.37 17.02
C GLU A 376 -11.39 -9.72 17.18
N GLU A 377 -10.77 -10.17 16.08
CA GLU A 377 -9.33 -10.45 16.04
C GLU A 377 -8.53 -9.17 16.32
N PRO A 378 -7.42 -9.26 17.10
CA PRO A 378 -6.57 -8.11 17.35
C PRO A 378 -5.96 -7.61 16.02
N PRO A 379 -5.82 -6.28 15.83
CA PRO A 379 -5.31 -5.72 14.59
C PRO A 379 -3.86 -6.15 14.33
N THR A 380 -3.55 -6.45 13.06
CA THR A 380 -2.19 -6.80 12.63
C THR A 380 -1.24 -5.60 12.72
N GLU A 381 0.07 -5.83 12.61
CA GLU A 381 1.04 -4.73 12.52
C GLU A 381 0.82 -3.89 11.25
N GLN A 382 0.39 -4.51 10.16
CA GLN A 382 -0.01 -3.80 8.94
C GLN A 382 -1.25 -2.92 9.15
N ASP A 383 -2.27 -3.38 9.89
CA ASP A 383 -3.46 -2.56 10.17
C ASP A 383 -3.10 -1.30 10.97
N LYS A 384 -2.19 -1.44 11.94
CA LYS A 384 -1.62 -0.29 12.68
C LYS A 384 -0.94 0.70 11.72
N ARG A 385 -0.11 0.21 10.80
CA ARG A 385 0.56 1.07 9.79
C ARG A 385 -0.43 1.76 8.85
N LYS A 386 -1.44 1.04 8.37
CA LYS A 386 -2.51 1.61 7.53
C LYS A 386 -3.28 2.70 8.27
N LYS A 387 -3.58 2.50 9.57
CA LYS A 387 -4.23 3.51 10.41
C LYS A 387 -3.34 4.76 10.59
N LEU A 388 -2.06 4.57 10.91
CA LEU A 388 -1.11 5.69 11.03
C LEU A 388 -0.97 6.47 9.72
N LEU A 389 -0.85 5.76 8.60
CA LEU A 389 -0.81 6.39 7.28
C LEU A 389 -2.10 7.15 6.95
N ALA A 390 -3.26 6.62 7.34
CA ALA A 390 -4.53 7.31 7.14
C ALA A 390 -4.57 8.61 7.95
N LEU A 391 -4.04 8.66 9.16
CA LEU A 391 -3.95 9.89 9.97
C LEU A 391 -3.04 10.97 9.35
N GLU A 392 -2.07 10.58 8.52
CA GLU A 392 -1.18 11.51 7.82
C GLU A 392 -1.69 11.91 6.43
N ASP A 393 -2.57 11.09 5.82
CA ASP A 393 -3.13 11.33 4.50
C ASP A 393 -3.98 12.62 4.46
N PRO A 394 -3.71 13.57 3.54
CA PRO A 394 -4.49 14.81 3.41
C PRO A 394 -6.01 14.60 3.32
N VAL A 395 -6.47 13.48 2.76
CA VAL A 395 -7.90 13.16 2.66
C VAL A 395 -8.54 13.02 4.04
N HIS A 396 -7.79 12.59 5.06
CA HIS A 396 -8.28 12.36 6.41
C HIS A 396 -7.70 13.32 7.46
N SER A 397 -6.69 14.11 7.10
CA SER A 397 -6.06 15.09 8.00
C SER A 397 -6.41 16.55 7.68
N VAL A 398 -6.90 16.84 6.46
CA VAL A 398 -7.25 18.20 6.02
C VAL A 398 -8.77 18.34 5.89
N SER A 399 -9.34 19.35 6.56
CA SER A 399 -10.75 19.72 6.39
C SER A 399 -10.93 20.33 5.00
N LEU A 400 -11.79 19.73 4.17
CA LEU A 400 -12.06 20.26 2.84
C LEU A 400 -12.65 21.68 2.91
N GLN A 401 -13.59 21.89 3.85
CA GLN A 401 -14.26 23.17 4.07
C GLN A 401 -13.25 24.29 4.40
N HIS A 402 -12.34 24.04 5.35
CA HIS A 402 -11.32 25.02 5.74
C HIS A 402 -10.32 25.26 4.61
N PHE A 403 -9.88 24.19 3.94
CA PHE A 403 -8.90 24.30 2.86
C PHE A 403 -9.44 25.10 1.67
N VAL A 404 -10.69 24.87 1.28
CA VAL A 404 -11.38 25.67 0.24
C VAL A 404 -11.47 27.13 0.66
N TYR A 405 -11.89 27.41 1.90
CA TYR A 405 -11.97 28.77 2.42
C TYR A 405 -10.62 29.51 2.34
N GLU A 406 -9.55 28.90 2.83
CA GLU A 406 -8.21 29.49 2.81
C GLU A 406 -7.72 29.75 1.38
N LYS A 407 -7.95 28.82 0.47
CA LYS A 407 -7.55 28.94 -0.94
C LYS A 407 -8.31 30.05 -1.66
N LEU A 408 -9.60 30.21 -1.39
CA LEU A 408 -10.40 31.32 -1.93
C LEU A 408 -9.99 32.66 -1.34
N LYS A 409 -9.70 32.73 -0.03
CA LYS A 409 -9.16 33.94 0.59
C LYS A 409 -7.80 34.32 0.03
N ALA A 410 -6.93 33.35 -0.22
CA ALA A 410 -5.65 33.58 -0.87
C ALA A 410 -5.83 34.07 -2.32
N GLN A 411 -6.78 33.51 -3.07
CA GLN A 411 -7.11 33.97 -4.43
C GLN A 411 -7.63 35.41 -4.42
N GLN A 412 -8.53 35.74 -3.49
CA GLN A 412 -9.06 37.08 -3.29
C GLN A 412 -7.95 38.08 -2.95
N ALA A 413 -7.01 37.69 -2.08
CA ALA A 413 -5.86 38.53 -1.73
C ALA A 413 -4.92 38.78 -2.92
N LEU A 414 -4.74 37.79 -3.80
CA LEU A 414 -3.90 37.91 -4.99
C LEU A 414 -4.51 38.85 -6.05
N MET A 415 -5.82 38.75 -6.31
CA MET A 415 -6.50 39.49 -7.38
C MET A 415 -7.13 40.82 -6.93
N GLY A 416 -7.36 41.00 -5.62
CA GLY A 416 -8.22 42.04 -5.07
C GLY A 416 -9.71 41.76 -5.28
N ASP A 417 -10.55 42.50 -4.54
CA ASP A 417 -12.01 42.31 -4.58
C ASP A 417 -12.63 42.40 -5.99
N PRO A 418 -12.24 43.37 -6.85
CA PRO A 418 -12.82 43.45 -8.20
C PRO A 418 -12.45 42.25 -9.07
N GLY A 419 -11.18 41.82 -9.03
CA GLY A 419 -10.70 40.69 -9.83
C GLY A 419 -11.30 39.36 -9.37
N PHE A 420 -11.39 39.16 -8.06
CA PHE A 420 -12.05 38.00 -7.49
C PHE A 420 -13.56 37.99 -7.79
N GLY A 421 -14.21 39.16 -7.78
CA GLY A 421 -15.61 39.31 -8.18
C GLY A 421 -15.87 38.79 -9.60
N VAL A 422 -15.00 39.13 -10.55
CA VAL A 422 -15.09 38.63 -11.94
C VAL A 422 -14.97 37.10 -12.01
N LEU A 423 -14.08 36.48 -11.23
CA LEU A 423 -14.01 35.02 -11.17
C LEU A 423 -15.29 34.41 -10.61
N MET A 424 -15.82 34.97 -9.52
CA MET A 424 -17.04 34.48 -8.90
C MET A 424 -18.27 34.63 -9.80
N GLU A 425 -18.31 35.63 -10.68
CA GLU A 425 -19.37 35.77 -11.70
C GLU A 425 -19.38 34.65 -12.74
N THR A 426 -18.27 33.91 -12.91
CA THR A 426 -18.23 32.73 -13.79
C THR A 426 -18.87 31.49 -13.16
N VAL A 427 -19.08 31.50 -11.84
CA VAL A 427 -19.66 30.39 -11.09
C VAL A 427 -21.18 30.54 -11.04
N ASP A 428 -21.91 29.44 -11.29
CA ASP A 428 -23.37 29.47 -11.21
C ASP A 428 -23.85 29.97 -9.84
N THR A 429 -24.89 30.82 -9.86
CA THR A 429 -25.41 31.47 -8.65
C THR A 429 -25.89 30.49 -7.57
N VAL A 430 -26.35 29.30 -7.95
CA VAL A 430 -26.75 28.24 -7.00
C VAL A 430 -25.52 27.68 -6.30
N LEU A 431 -24.45 27.39 -7.05
CA LEU A 431 -23.17 26.92 -6.50
C LEU A 431 -22.54 27.97 -5.59
N VAL A 432 -22.58 29.25 -5.96
CA VAL A 432 -22.08 30.34 -5.11
C VAL A 432 -22.84 30.38 -3.78
N ARG A 433 -24.17 30.24 -3.80
CA ARG A 433 -24.97 30.22 -2.58
C ARG A 433 -24.63 29.01 -1.71
N GLN A 434 -24.56 27.81 -2.28
CA GLN A 434 -24.18 26.59 -1.55
C GLN A 434 -22.79 26.70 -0.94
N LEU A 435 -21.82 27.21 -1.70
CA LEU A 435 -20.48 27.47 -1.20
C LEU A 435 -20.52 28.45 -0.03
N GLN A 436 -21.25 29.56 -0.14
CA GLN A 436 -21.41 30.52 0.96
C GLN A 436 -22.04 29.89 2.21
N GLU A 437 -23.03 29.02 2.06
CA GLU A 437 -23.63 28.28 3.18
C GLU A 437 -22.59 27.42 3.91
N PHE A 438 -21.72 26.72 3.18
CA PHE A 438 -20.61 26.00 3.79
C PHE A 438 -19.60 26.93 4.46
N LEU A 439 -19.24 28.06 3.83
CA LEU A 439 -18.20 28.95 4.34
C LEU A 439 -18.66 29.88 5.48
N GLN A 440 -19.96 30.12 5.65
CA GLN A 440 -20.51 30.95 6.74
C GLN A 440 -20.28 30.38 8.13
N ASN A 441 -20.05 29.06 8.22
CA ASN A 441 -19.87 28.34 9.48
C ASN A 441 -18.41 28.30 9.96
N LEU A 442 -17.49 29.06 9.34
CA LEU A 442 -16.05 29.10 9.64
C LEU A 442 -15.61 30.37 10.37
#